data_AF-A0A7R9Z8K4-F1
#
_entry.id   AF-A0A7R9Z8K4-F1
#
_cell.length_a   1.000
_cell.length_b   1.000
_cell.length_c   1.000
_cell.angle_alpha   90.00
_cell.angle_beta   90.00
_cell.angle_gamma   90.00
#
_symmetry.space_group_name_H-M   'P 1'
#
loop_
_entity.id
_entity.type
_entity.pdbx_description
1 polymer ?
#
loop_
_entity_poly.entity_id
_entity_poly.type
_entity_poly.pdbx_seq_one_letter_code
_entity_poly.pdbx_strand_id
1 'polypeptide(L)'
;GRRARGQPIHAATTLDPSTFNSDDLSTEEESSAYTNVGVLLLNLGGPEKGEDVEGFLYNLFADPDIIRLPAPLSPLQSTIAAFISKRRAPKSRAAYESIGGGSPILKYSNA
;
A
#
# COMPACT_ATOMS: atom_id res chain seq x y z
N GLY A 1 61.24 17.15 24.27
CA GLY A 1 61.51 18.57 24.65
C GLY A 1 61.03 19.45 23.51
N ARG A 2 60.03 20.30 23.73
CA ARG A 2 60.13 21.73 24.15
C ARG A 2 60.74 22.66 23.08
N ARG A 3 59.85 23.53 22.56
CA ARG A 3 59.98 25.00 22.33
C ARG A 3 60.96 25.47 21.24
N ALA A 4 60.83 26.62 20.57
CA ALA A 4 59.81 27.65 20.31
C ALA A 4 60.54 28.83 19.60
N ARG A 5 59.77 29.74 18.96
CA ARG A 5 60.09 31.13 18.51
C ARG A 5 60.56 31.29 17.06
N GLY A 6 60.11 32.30 16.29
CA GLY A 6 59.31 33.49 16.59
C GLY A 6 58.83 34.24 15.32
N GLN A 7 57.87 35.16 15.49
CA GLN A 7 57.17 35.95 14.46
C GLN A 7 57.98 37.14 13.91
N PRO A 8 57.46 37.90 12.91
CA PRO A 8 56.65 39.09 13.23
C PRO A 8 55.41 39.37 12.34
N ILE A 9 54.32 39.78 13.02
CA ILE A 9 53.30 40.83 12.77
C ILE A 9 53.21 41.55 11.38
N HIS A 10 51.99 41.62 10.82
CA HIS A 10 51.21 42.85 10.49
C HIS A 10 50.16 42.59 9.41
N ALA A 11 48.88 42.51 9.79
CA ALA A 11 47.73 43.08 9.07
C ALA A 11 46.46 42.80 9.88
N ALA A 12 46.13 43.70 10.81
CA ALA A 12 44.80 43.72 11.39
C ALA A 12 43.84 44.27 10.32
N THR A 13 43.13 43.38 9.63
CA THR A 13 41.93 43.77 8.90
C THR A 13 40.84 43.98 9.95
N THR A 14 40.56 45.24 10.24
CA THR A 14 39.35 45.67 10.95
C THR A 14 38.13 45.05 10.26
N LEU A 15 37.52 44.05 10.90
CA LEU A 15 36.18 43.60 10.54
C LEU A 15 35.21 44.67 11.01
N ASP A 16 34.71 45.46 10.07
CA ASP A 16 33.63 46.41 10.30
C ASP A 16 32.34 45.60 10.64
N PRO A 17 31.68 45.84 11.79
CA PRO A 17 30.46 45.12 12.16
C PRO A 17 29.24 45.49 11.28
N SER A 18 29.37 46.45 10.37
CA SER A 18 28.27 46.94 9.54
C SER A 18 28.03 46.15 8.25
N THR A 19 28.83 45.13 7.95
CA THR A 19 28.61 44.25 6.78
C THR A 19 27.85 42.97 7.14
N PHE A 20 26.93 43.02 8.11
CA PHE A 20 25.91 41.99 8.26
C PHE A 20 24.64 42.48 7.56
N ASN A 21 24.61 42.32 6.24
CA ASN A 21 23.42 42.62 5.46
C ASN A 21 22.39 41.53 5.77
N SER A 22 21.30 41.91 6.44
CA SER A 22 20.16 41.04 6.77
C SER A 22 19.38 40.55 5.54
N ASP A 23 19.79 40.97 4.33
CA ASP A 23 19.15 40.67 3.07
C ASP A 23 19.72 39.41 2.37
N ASP A 24 20.76 38.78 2.92
CA ASP A 24 21.26 37.47 2.45
C ASP A 24 20.63 36.29 3.20
N LEU A 25 19.36 36.45 3.60
CA LEU A 25 18.49 35.30 3.79
C LEU A 25 17.80 35.05 2.46
N SER A 26 18.58 34.55 1.50
CA SER A 26 18.01 33.72 0.46
C SER A 26 17.42 32.51 1.17
N THR A 27 16.14 32.62 1.51
CA THR A 27 15.28 31.48 1.78
C THR A 27 15.41 30.61 0.55
N GLU A 28 16.30 29.63 0.61
CA GLU A 28 16.24 28.49 -0.28
C GLU A 28 14.87 27.88 -0.01
N GLU A 29 13.91 28.23 -0.88
CA GLU A 29 12.60 27.63 -0.97
C GLU A 29 12.84 26.13 -1.14
N GLU A 30 12.95 25.44 -0.01
CA GLU A 30 12.98 24.00 0.10
C GLU A 30 11.62 23.53 -0.41
N SER A 31 11.53 23.37 -1.73
CA SER A 31 10.45 22.65 -2.40
C SER A 31 10.57 21.20 -1.94
N SER A 32 10.07 20.96 -0.73
CA SER A 32 9.77 19.65 -0.18
C SER A 32 8.85 18.99 -1.20
N ALA A 33 9.44 18.22 -2.11
CA ALA A 33 8.71 17.34 -2.98
C ALA A 33 7.95 16.37 -2.08
N TYR A 34 6.68 16.68 -1.81
CA TYR A 34 5.80 15.82 -1.03
C TYR A 34 5.82 14.45 -1.70
N THR A 35 6.42 13.48 -1.01
CA THR A 35 6.41 12.10 -1.49
C THR A 35 5.03 11.56 -1.20
N ASN A 36 4.24 11.36 -2.24
CA ASN A 36 2.93 10.73 -2.11
C ASN A 36 3.14 9.28 -1.68
N VAL A 37 2.70 8.96 -0.46
CA VAL A 37 2.69 7.58 0.05
C VAL A 37 1.35 6.95 -0.30
N GLY A 38 1.37 5.94 -1.16
CA GLY A 38 0.21 5.11 -1.46
C GLY A 38 0.09 3.96 -0.46
N VAL A 39 -1.12 3.76 0.10
CA VAL A 39 -1.43 2.63 0.97
C VAL A 39 -2.40 1.71 0.23
N LEU A 40 -2.08 0.41 0.16
CA LEU A 40 -2.94 -0.61 -0.47
C LEU A 40 -3.57 -1.50 0.60
N LEU A 41 -4.90 -1.51 0.66
CA LEU A 41 -5.67 -2.42 1.50
C LEU A 41 -5.98 -3.70 0.72
N LEU A 42 -5.52 -4.85 1.20
CA LEU A 42 -5.71 -6.16 0.57
C LEU A 42 -6.69 -7.01 1.37
N ASN A 43 -7.60 -7.68 0.68
CA ASN A 43 -8.53 -8.66 1.23
C ASN A 43 -9.02 -9.61 0.12
N LEU A 44 -9.70 -10.71 0.48
CA LEU A 44 -10.33 -11.64 -0.46
C LEU A 44 -11.55 -11.05 -1.20
N GLY A 45 -12.15 -9.98 -0.66
CA GLY A 45 -13.38 -9.38 -1.17
C GLY A 45 -14.63 -10.11 -0.70
N GLY A 46 -15.72 -9.92 -1.45
CA GLY A 46 -17.00 -10.59 -1.22
C GLY A 46 -18.04 -10.16 -2.25
N PRO A 47 -19.12 -10.93 -2.46
CA PRO A 47 -20.17 -10.62 -3.43
C PRO A 47 -21.02 -9.44 -2.93
N GLU A 48 -21.28 -8.45 -3.77
CA GLU A 48 -22.15 -7.32 -3.41
C GLU A 48 -23.62 -7.72 -3.40
N LYS A 49 -23.99 -8.66 -4.27
CA LYS A 49 -25.37 -9.15 -4.42
C LYS A 49 -25.39 -10.67 -4.47
N GLY A 50 -26.58 -11.24 -4.24
CA GLY A 50 -26.81 -12.68 -4.33
C GLY A 50 -26.45 -13.30 -5.69
N GLU A 51 -26.60 -12.56 -6.78
CA GLU A 51 -26.23 -13.00 -8.15
C GLU A 51 -24.71 -13.20 -8.33
N ASP A 52 -23.90 -12.42 -7.62
CA ASP A 52 -22.43 -12.46 -7.73
C ASP A 52 -21.80 -13.63 -6.96
N VAL A 53 -22.58 -14.29 -6.09
CA VAL A 53 -22.08 -15.32 -5.16
C VAL A 53 -21.40 -16.47 -5.90
N GLU A 54 -21.96 -16.93 -7.03
CA GLU A 54 -21.36 -18.03 -7.79
C GLU A 54 -20.00 -17.64 -8.40
N GLY A 55 -19.92 -16.43 -8.99
CA GLY A 55 -18.68 -15.91 -9.56
C GLY A 55 -17.60 -15.69 -8.49
N PHE A 56 -17.97 -15.15 -7.34
CA PHE A 56 -17.07 -15.01 -6.18
C PHE A 56 -16.52 -16.36 -5.73
N LEU A 57 -17.39 -17.37 -5.57
CA LEU A 57 -16.95 -18.72 -5.19
C LEU A 57 -16.07 -19.35 -6.27
N TYR A 58 -16.37 -19.14 -7.57
CA TYR A 58 -15.54 -19.64 -8.66
C TYR A 58 -14.11 -19.11 -8.53
N ASN A 59 -13.94 -17.81 -8.34
CA ASN A 59 -12.62 -17.22 -8.15
C ASN A 59 -11.91 -17.81 -6.93
N LEU A 60 -12.62 -18.02 -5.82
CA LEU A 60 -12.08 -18.64 -4.61
C LEU A 60 -11.57 -20.07 -4.84
N PHE A 61 -12.34 -20.90 -5.54
CA PHE A 61 -12.00 -22.31 -5.77
C PHE A 61 -11.04 -22.50 -6.95
N ALA A 62 -11.00 -21.57 -7.91
CA ALA A 62 -10.11 -21.61 -9.05
C ALA A 62 -8.67 -21.19 -8.69
N ASP A 63 -8.50 -20.51 -7.56
CA ASP A 63 -7.20 -20.02 -7.09
C ASP A 63 -6.33 -21.17 -6.53
N PRO A 64 -5.19 -21.50 -7.18
CA PRO A 64 -4.28 -22.54 -6.73
C PRO A 64 -3.53 -22.16 -5.43
N ASP A 65 -3.45 -20.88 -5.10
CA ASP A 65 -2.84 -20.43 -3.85
C ASP A 65 -3.78 -20.58 -2.65
N ILE A 66 -5.10 -20.57 -2.90
CA ILE A 66 -6.12 -20.83 -1.87
C ILE A 66 -6.40 -22.32 -1.74
N ILE A 67 -6.63 -23.03 -2.86
CA ILE A 67 -6.90 -24.48 -2.86
C ILE A 67 -5.98 -25.16 -3.87
N ARG A 68 -4.93 -25.78 -3.34
CA ARG A 68 -3.89 -26.42 -4.12
C ARG A 68 -4.26 -27.89 -4.39
N LEU A 69 -4.52 -28.23 -5.65
CA LEU A 69 -4.71 -29.62 -6.07
C LEU A 69 -3.36 -30.34 -6.26
N PRO A 70 -3.32 -31.68 -6.11
CA PRO A 70 -2.15 -32.46 -6.50
C PRO A 70 -1.76 -32.19 -7.96
N ALA A 71 -0.45 -32.18 -8.26
CA ALA A 71 0.08 -31.92 -9.60
C ALA A 71 -0.66 -32.62 -10.76
N PRO A 72 -1.00 -33.93 -10.70
CA PRO A 72 -1.74 -34.58 -11.80
C PRO A 72 -3.19 -34.09 -11.97
N LEU A 73 -3.77 -33.47 -10.94
CA LEU A 73 -5.16 -32.98 -10.94
C LEU A 73 -5.26 -31.47 -11.15
N SER A 74 -4.15 -30.74 -11.11
CA SER A 74 -4.09 -29.29 -11.35
C SER A 74 -4.78 -28.81 -12.64
N PRO A 75 -4.72 -29.49 -13.80
CA PRO A 75 -5.44 -29.03 -15.00
C PRO A 75 -6.97 -29.09 -14.86
N LEU A 76 -7.50 -29.84 -13.88
CA LEU A 76 -8.94 -29.95 -13.62
C LEU A 76 -9.46 -28.87 -12.66
N GLN A 77 -8.57 -28.02 -12.10
CA GLN A 77 -8.92 -27.02 -11.08
C GLN A 77 -10.12 -26.16 -11.49
N SER A 78 -10.12 -25.59 -12.69
CA SER A 78 -11.19 -24.71 -13.18
C SER A 78 -12.54 -25.43 -13.29
N THR A 79 -12.53 -26.70 -13.71
CA THR A 79 -13.75 -27.50 -13.84
C THR A 79 -14.29 -27.87 -12.47
N ILE A 80 -13.41 -28.26 -11.54
CA ILE A 80 -13.76 -28.55 -10.15
C ILE A 80 -14.30 -27.28 -9.47
N ALA A 81 -13.66 -26.13 -9.69
CA ALA A 81 -14.10 -24.83 -9.20
C ALA A 81 -15.51 -24.50 -9.70
N ALA A 82 -15.75 -24.56 -11.01
CA ALA A 82 -17.08 -24.32 -11.58
C ALA A 82 -18.15 -25.24 -10.97
N PHE A 83 -17.84 -26.52 -10.82
CA PHE A 83 -18.76 -27.49 -10.24
C PHE A 83 -19.07 -27.21 -8.76
N ILE A 84 -18.04 -26.97 -7.95
CA ILE A 84 -18.20 -26.70 -6.51
C ILE A 84 -18.95 -25.38 -6.31
N SER A 85 -18.60 -24.33 -7.06
CA SER A 85 -19.24 -23.02 -6.99
C SER A 85 -20.72 -23.11 -7.31
N LYS A 86 -21.09 -23.76 -8.42
CA LYS A 86 -22.50 -23.96 -8.79
C LYS A 86 -23.28 -24.71 -7.72
N ARG A 87 -22.68 -25.75 -7.12
CA ARG A 87 -23.32 -26.51 -6.04
C ARG A 87 -23.45 -25.73 -4.73
N ARG A 88 -22.47 -24.88 -4.39
CA ARG A 88 -22.45 -24.14 -3.12
C ARG A 88 -23.22 -22.82 -3.19
N ALA A 89 -23.36 -22.23 -4.38
CA ALA A 89 -23.98 -20.94 -4.58
C ALA A 89 -25.37 -20.79 -3.94
N PRO A 90 -26.31 -21.76 -4.03
CA PRO A 90 -27.63 -21.61 -3.40
C PRO A 90 -27.56 -21.43 -1.88
N LYS A 91 -26.75 -22.25 -1.20
CA LYS A 91 -26.58 -22.17 0.26
C LYS A 91 -25.87 -20.88 0.67
N SER A 92 -24.79 -20.52 -0.02
CA SER A 92 -24.05 -19.30 0.27
C SER A 92 -24.88 -18.04 0.01
N ARG A 93 -25.71 -18.04 -1.04
CA ARG A 93 -26.62 -16.93 -1.35
C ARG A 93 -27.64 -16.73 -0.24
N ALA A 94 -28.29 -17.80 0.23
CA ALA A 94 -29.22 -17.72 1.37
C ALA A 94 -28.55 -17.15 2.63
N ALA A 95 -27.27 -17.47 2.87
CA ALA A 95 -26.51 -16.88 3.96
C ALA A 95 -26.28 -15.36 3.77
N TYR A 96 -25.90 -14.92 2.56
CA TYR A 96 -25.78 -13.49 2.26
C TYR A 96 -27.12 -12.76 2.35
N GLU A 97 -28.21 -13.36 1.89
CA GLU A 97 -29.56 -12.83 2.01
C GLU A 97 -29.95 -12.60 3.48
N SER A 98 -29.60 -13.55 4.36
CA SER A 98 -29.91 -13.43 5.79
C SER A 98 -29.21 -12.26 6.50
N ILE A 99 -28.12 -11.75 5.95
CA ILE A 99 -27.36 -10.61 6.51
C ILE A 99 -27.59 -9.29 5.75
N GLY A 100 -28.55 -9.25 4.81
CA GLY A 100 -28.91 -8.04 4.06
C GLY A 100 -28.59 -8.07 2.56
N GLY A 101 -28.29 -9.24 1.98
CA GLY A 101 -28.24 -9.44 0.52
C GLY A 101 -26.84 -9.47 -0.11
N GLY A 102 -25.78 -9.21 0.66
CA GLY A 102 -24.41 -9.19 0.16
C GLY A 102 -23.37 -8.77 1.21
N SER A 103 -22.10 -8.74 0.82
CA SER A 103 -20.97 -8.34 1.66
C SER A 103 -20.85 -6.81 1.77
N PRO A 104 -20.68 -6.24 2.97
CA PRO A 104 -20.47 -4.80 3.14
C PRO A 104 -19.03 -4.36 2.89
N ILE A 105 -18.12 -5.27 2.53
CA ILE A 105 -16.67 -5.03 2.59
C ILE A 105 -16.16 -3.90 1.68
N LEU A 106 -16.74 -3.74 0.49
CA LEU A 106 -16.38 -2.66 -0.42
C LEU A 106 -16.79 -1.29 0.13
N LYS A 107 -17.89 -1.22 0.88
CA LYS A 107 -18.34 0.01 1.55
C LYS A 107 -17.37 0.45 2.65
N TYR A 108 -16.72 -0.51 3.33
CA TYR A 108 -15.77 -0.21 4.39
C TYR A 108 -14.34 0.03 3.89
N SER A 109 -13.99 -0.51 2.73
CA SER A 109 -12.63 -0.39 2.18
C SER A 109 -12.41 0.90 1.38
N ASN A 110 -13.49 1.47 0.82
CA ASN A 110 -13.47 2.74 0.09
C ASN A 110 -13.72 3.97 1.00
N ALA A 111 -13.67 3.78 2.32
CA ALA A 111 -13.89 4.81 3.32
C ALA A 111 -12.65 5.70 3.53
#